data_AF-A0A3D4HCM1-F1
#
_entry.id   AF-A0A3D4HCM1-F1
#
_cell.length_a   1.000
_cell.length_b   1.000
_cell.length_c   1.000
_cell.angle_alpha   90.00
_cell.angle_beta   90.00
_cell.angle_gamma   90.00
#
_symmetry.space_group_name_H-M   'P 1'
#
loop_
_entity.id
_entity.type
_entity.pdbx_description
1 polymer ?
#
loop_
_entity_poly.entity_id
_entity_poly.type
_entity_poly.pdbx_seq_one_letter_code
_entity_poly.pdbx_strand_id
1 'polypeptide(L)'
;MKLYRILNCLVAFALCAPLLAAPLSLVKDEDAETISVFRSGMDEPILVQNARDDHRPYIHPIVAPDGKGVLTEYAPGHHKHQ
;
A
#
# COMPACT_ATOMS: atom_id res chain seq x y z
N MET A 1 -4.17 37.34 33.34
CA MET A 1 -4.32 36.79 31.97
C MET A 1 -3.04 36.10 31.45
N LYS A 2 -2.44 35.17 32.20
CA LYS A 2 -1.21 34.47 31.79
C LYS A 2 -1.24 32.95 32.06
N LEU A 3 -2.41 32.40 32.42
CA LEU A 3 -2.55 30.97 32.75
C LEU A 3 -3.23 30.14 31.63
N TYR A 4 -4.12 30.76 30.84
CA TYR A 4 -4.79 30.11 29.70
C TYR A 4 -3.88 29.83 28.49
N ARG A 5 -2.68 30.42 28.43
CA ARG A 5 -1.73 30.21 27.31
C ARG A 5 -0.95 28.91 27.43
N ILE A 6 -0.73 28.38 28.63
CA ILE A 6 0.04 27.14 28.84
C ILE A 6 -0.88 25.92 28.70
N LEU A 7 -2.16 26.05 29.06
CA LEU A 7 -3.17 24.99 28.92
C LEU A 7 -3.48 24.64 27.45
N ASN A 8 -3.33 25.60 26.52
CA ASN A 8 -3.53 25.35 25.08
C ASN A 8 -2.38 24.59 24.40
N CYS A 9 -1.19 24.50 25.00
CA CYS A 9 -0.08 23.72 24.42
C CYS A 9 -0.21 22.21 24.72
N LEU A 10 -0.81 21.82 25.84
CA LEU A 10 -0.97 20.41 26.22
C LEU A 10 -2.13 19.71 25.48
N VAL A 11 -3.16 20.47 25.08
CA VAL A 11 -4.29 19.93 24.28
C VAL A 11 -3.90 19.66 22.82
N ALA A 12 -2.89 20.37 22.30
CA ALA A 12 -2.42 20.19 20.91
C ALA A 12 -1.65 18.87 20.69
N PHE A 13 -1.06 18.28 21.73
CA PHE A 13 -0.24 17.07 21.59
C PHE A 13 -1.06 15.76 21.62
N ALA A 14 -2.25 15.76 22.24
CA ALA A 14 -3.12 14.58 22.34
C ALA A 14 -3.92 14.28 21.06
N LEU A 15 -3.99 15.24 20.11
CA LEU A 15 -4.66 15.07 18.81
C LEU A 15 -3.73 14.56 17.71
N CYS A 16 -2.42 14.49 17.97
CA CYS A 16 -1.47 13.83 17.08
C CYS A 16 -1.43 12.34 17.43
N ALA A 17 -2.51 11.61 17.09
CA ALA A 17 -2.43 10.15 17.10
C ALA A 17 -1.20 9.74 16.27
N PRO A 18 -0.32 8.85 16.76
CA PRO A 18 0.77 8.36 15.95
C PRO A 18 0.15 7.71 14.71
N LEU A 19 0.50 8.23 13.53
CA LEU A 19 0.12 7.66 12.24
C LEU A 19 0.90 6.35 12.06
N LEU A 20 0.54 5.31 12.83
CA LEU A 20 1.10 3.99 12.67
C LEU A 20 0.61 3.46 11.32
N ALA A 21 1.56 3.09 10.46
CA ALA A 21 1.24 2.43 9.20
C ALA A 21 0.40 1.17 9.50
N ALA A 22 -0.67 0.99 8.74
CA ALA A 22 -1.47 -0.23 8.84
C ALA A 22 -0.59 -1.46 8.56
N PRO A 23 -0.73 -2.54 9.33
CA PRO A 23 0.06 -3.74 9.14
C PRO A 23 -0.19 -4.35 7.77
N LEU A 24 0.82 -5.05 7.25
CA LEU A 24 0.77 -5.72 5.96
C LEU A 24 0.73 -7.23 6.14
N SER A 25 0.00 -7.92 5.27
CA SER A 25 0.00 -9.38 5.17
C SER A 25 0.42 -9.81 3.76
N LEU A 26 1.04 -10.98 3.67
CA LEU A 26 1.39 -11.61 2.41
C LEU A 26 0.54 -12.86 2.23
N VAL A 27 0.02 -13.05 1.02
CA VAL A 27 -0.72 -14.25 0.62
C VAL A 27 -0.01 -14.82 -0.61
N LYS A 28 0.41 -16.09 -0.50
CA LYS A 28 0.91 -16.87 -1.64
C LYS A 28 -0.28 -17.61 -2.25
N ASP A 29 -0.45 -17.50 -3.55
CA ASP A 29 -1.37 -18.30 -4.34
C ASP A 29 -0.55 -19.15 -5.30
N GLU A 30 -0.59 -20.46 -5.14
CA GLU A 30 0.19 -21.41 -5.95
C GLU A 30 -0.45 -21.64 -7.32
N ASP A 31 -1.78 -21.60 -7.41
CA ASP A 31 -2.50 -21.81 -8.67
C ASP A 31 -2.38 -20.59 -9.58
N ALA A 32 -2.43 -19.39 -9.00
CA ALA A 32 -2.20 -18.15 -9.73
C ALA A 32 -0.71 -17.79 -9.89
N GLU A 33 0.19 -18.53 -9.24
CA GLU A 33 1.63 -18.28 -9.19
C GLU A 33 1.97 -16.84 -8.76
N THR A 34 1.30 -16.37 -7.70
CA THR A 34 1.44 -15.01 -7.19
C THR A 34 1.81 -14.93 -5.71
N ILE A 35 2.40 -13.79 -5.34
CA ILE A 35 2.48 -13.33 -3.95
C ILE A 35 1.84 -11.93 -3.88
N SER A 36 0.75 -11.83 -3.13
CA SER A 36 -0.05 -10.61 -2.96
C SER A 36 0.20 -9.98 -1.60
N VAL A 37 0.33 -8.66 -1.55
CA VAL A 37 0.49 -7.86 -0.33
C VAL A 37 -0.80 -7.11 -0.05
N PHE A 38 -1.38 -7.33 1.12
CA PHE A 38 -2.58 -6.64 1.59
C PHE A 38 -2.24 -5.67 2.70
N ARG A 39 -2.97 -4.55 2.73
CA ARG A 39 -2.98 -3.63 3.87
C ARG A 39 -4.15 -3.99 4.77
N SER A 40 -3.94 -4.03 6.08
CA SER A 40 -5.00 -4.31 7.03
C SER A 40 -6.19 -3.37 6.85
N GLY A 41 -7.39 -3.95 6.76
CA GLY A 41 -8.63 -3.23 6.48
C GLY A 41 -8.94 -3.00 5.00
N MET A 42 -8.13 -3.54 4.08
CA MET A 42 -8.40 -3.53 2.65
C MET A 42 -8.55 -4.97 2.13
N ASP A 43 -9.53 -5.16 1.24
CA ASP A 43 -9.79 -6.46 0.60
C ASP A 43 -9.02 -6.65 -0.72
N GLU A 44 -8.48 -5.57 -1.28
CA GLU A 44 -7.67 -5.60 -2.51
C GLU A 44 -6.17 -5.53 -2.20
N PRO A 45 -5.33 -6.26 -2.96
CA PRO A 45 -3.89 -6.20 -2.77
C PRO A 45 -3.33 -4.86 -3.27
N ILE A 46 -2.40 -4.29 -2.49
CA ILE A 46 -1.69 -3.06 -2.86
C ILE A 46 -0.45 -3.33 -3.71
N LEU A 47 0.01 -4.58 -3.73
CA LEU A 47 1.11 -5.05 -4.56
C LEU A 47 0.91 -6.52 -4.89
N VAL A 48 1.15 -6.93 -6.14
CA VAL A 48 1.18 -8.35 -6.51
C VAL A 48 2.44 -8.65 -7.33
N GLN A 49 3.23 -9.63 -6.87
CA GLN A 49 4.28 -10.25 -7.64
C GLN A 49 3.67 -11.41 -8.43
N ASN A 50 3.81 -11.38 -9.76
CA ASN A 50 3.45 -12.46 -10.65
C ASN A 50 4.73 -13.19 -11.07
N ALA A 51 4.77 -14.51 -10.92
CA ALA A 51 5.97 -15.32 -11.14
C ALA A 51 5.65 -16.62 -11.91
N ARG A 52 4.71 -16.52 -12.85
CA ARG A 52 4.32 -17.63 -13.73
C ARG A 52 5.50 -18.18 -14.52
N ASP A 53 5.52 -19.49 -14.74
CA ASP A 53 6.60 -20.19 -15.45
C ASP A 53 6.77 -19.77 -16.92
N ASP A 54 5.68 -19.32 -17.55
CA ASP A 54 5.59 -18.94 -18.95
C ASP A 54 5.87 -17.45 -19.23
N HIS A 55 6.11 -16.65 -18.19
CA HIS A 55 6.38 -15.21 -18.32
C HIS A 55 7.62 -14.77 -17.53
N ARG A 56 8.19 -13.63 -17.93
CA ARG A 56 9.18 -12.94 -17.09
C ARG A 56 8.45 -12.43 -15.83
N PRO A 57 8.94 -12.69 -14.61
CA PRO A 57 8.31 -12.17 -13.41
C PRO A 57 8.15 -10.65 -13.42
N TYR A 58 6.99 -10.16 -12.97
CA TYR A 58 6.65 -8.74 -12.93
C TYR A 58 5.81 -8.39 -11.70
N ILE A 59 5.77 -7.10 -11.36
CA ILE A 59 4.98 -6.57 -10.26
C ILE A 59 3.86 -5.70 -10.84
N HIS A 60 2.61 -6.10 -10.60
CA HIS A 60 1.44 -5.29 -10.90
C HIS A 60 0.23 -5.82 -10.12
N PRO A 61 -0.55 -4.95 -9.45
CA PRO A 61 -0.36 -3.49 -9.33
C PRO A 61 0.79 -3.10 -8.38
N ILE A 62 1.16 -1.82 -8.38
CA ILE A 62 1.75 -1.12 -7.22
C ILE A 62 0.82 0.05 -6.91
N VAL A 63 0.09 -0.01 -5.80
CA VAL A 63 -0.83 1.04 -5.38
C VAL A 63 -0.09 2.11 -4.58
N ALA A 64 -0.35 3.38 -4.87
CA ALA A 64 0.23 4.51 -4.16
C ALA A 64 -0.11 4.46 -2.65
N PRO A 65 0.74 5.01 -1.75
CA PRO A 65 0.50 4.94 -0.31
C PRO A 65 -0.85 5.52 0.15
N ASP A 66 -1.37 6.52 -0.58
CA ASP A 66 -2.66 7.17 -0.36
C ASP A 66 -3.86 6.44 -0.96
N GLY A 67 -3.62 5.34 -1.69
CA GLY A 67 -4.65 4.53 -2.35
C GLY A 67 -5.26 5.16 -3.61
N LYS A 68 -4.78 6.32 -4.08
CA LYS A 68 -5.45 7.09 -5.14
C LYS A 68 -4.95 6.79 -6.55
N GLY A 69 -3.94 5.95 -6.71
CA GLY A 69 -3.37 5.64 -8.01
C GLY A 69 -2.65 4.31 -8.04
N VAL A 70 -2.55 3.75 -9.24
CA VAL A 70 -1.74 2.59 -9.54
C VAL A 70 -0.52 3.07 -10.33
N LEU A 71 0.67 2.71 -9.86
CA LEU A 71 1.96 3.21 -10.37
C LEU A 71 2.54 2.31 -11.48
N THR A 72 1.88 1.20 -11.79
CA THR A 72 2.27 0.27 -12.86
C THR A 72 1.09 -0.02 -13.77
N GLU A 73 1.37 -0.32 -15.03
CA GLU A 73 0.37 -0.71 -16.01
C GLU A 73 0.49 -2.20 -16.32
N TYR A 74 -0.64 -2.86 -16.55
CA TYR A 74 -0.69 -4.26 -16.96
C TYR A 74 -0.55 -4.37 -18.48
N ALA A 75 0.61 -4.81 -18.96
CA ALA A 75 0.89 -5.10 -20.36
C ALA A 75 0.37 -4.03 -21.35
N PRO A 76 0.74 -2.75 -21.20
CA PRO A 76 0.25 -1.71 -22.11
C PRO A 76 0.74 -1.96 -23.53
N GLY A 77 -0.12 -1.72 -24.53
CA GLY A 77 0.15 -2.05 -25.94
C GLY A 77 1.38 -1.35 -26.55
N HIS A 78 1.94 -0.36 -25.86
CA HIS A 78 3.17 0.34 -26.25
C HIS A 78 4.46 -0.33 -25.72
N HIS A 79 4.36 -1.45 -24.99
CA HIS A 79 5.48 -2.24 -24.48
C HIS A 79 5.35 -3.71 -24.91
N LYS A 80 5.70 -4.00 -26.18
CA LYS A 80 5.59 -5.32 -26.82
C LYS A 80 6.51 -6.42 -26.24
N HIS A 81 7.31 -6.10 -25.23
CA HIS A 81 8.36 -6.98 -24.69
C HIS A 81 8.22 -7.21 -23.17
N GLN A 82 7.05 -6.92 -22.60
CA GLN A 82 6.69 -7.39 -21.25
C GLN A 82 6.05 -8.78 -21.33
#